data_AF-A0A6I1FN63-F1
#
_entry.id   AF-A0A6I1FN63-F1
#
_cell.length_a   1.000
_cell.length_b   1.000
_cell.length_c   1.000
_cell.angle_alpha   90.00
_cell.angle_beta   90.00
_cell.angle_gamma   90.00
#
_symmetry.space_group_name_H-M   'P 1'
#
loop_
_entity.id
_entity.type
_entity.pdbx_description
1 polymer ?
#
loop_
_entity_poly.entity_id
_entity_poly.type
_entity_poly.pdbx_seq_one_letter_code
_entity_poly.pdbx_strand_id
1 'polypeptide(L)'
;MITGFQLIEKYLNHFNVYNGKRKDQAVKSELSNKEECKLNVWYVALGGAIGATLRYFFSMLNNSLFPFGTLAINIAGSFLLGGITALYMTKKFKKEQLLFYGTGFCGGFTTLSTFSKETVELIQINAVHGVIYVMVSVAGGIAAGMAGLWLGSGKKKGAGVWTSSL
;
A
#
# COMPACT_ATOMS: atom_id res chain seq x y z
N MET A 1 60.96 -21.60 3.38
CA MET A 1 60.13 -21.86 4.58
C MET A 1 59.60 -20.51 5.03
N ILE A 2 58.33 -20.19 4.77
CA ILE A 2 57.73 -18.92 5.20
C ILE A 2 57.73 -18.94 6.73
N THR A 3 58.35 -17.95 7.38
CA THR A 3 58.39 -17.87 8.84
C THR A 3 56.97 -17.61 9.37
N GLY A 4 56.61 -18.18 10.53
CA GLY A 4 55.27 -18.05 11.11
C GLY A 4 54.78 -16.59 11.24
N PHE A 5 55.72 -15.65 11.38
CA PHE A 5 55.46 -14.21 11.40
C PHE A 5 54.86 -13.68 10.08
N GLN A 6 55.38 -14.07 8.92
CA GLN A 6 54.87 -13.65 7.60
C GLN A 6 53.46 -14.19 7.32
N LEU A 7 53.11 -15.35 7.91
CA LEU A 7 51.78 -15.92 7.79
C LEU A 7 50.75 -15.11 8.59
N ILE A 8 51.13 -14.63 9.78
CA ILE A 8 50.30 -13.79 10.64
C ILE A 8 50.04 -12.43 10.00
N GLU A 9 51.07 -11.75 9.47
CA GLU A 9 50.88 -10.48 8.76
C GLU A 9 49.95 -10.62 7.54
N LYS A 10 50.13 -11.69 6.76
CA LYS A 10 49.26 -11.98 5.61
C LYS A 10 47.81 -12.21 6.04
N TYR A 11 47.60 -12.92 7.15
CA TYR A 11 46.27 -13.17 7.71
C TYR A 11 45.62 -11.87 8.20
N LEU A 12 46.36 -11.06 8.96
CA LEU A 12 45.89 -9.76 9.47
C LEU A 12 45.56 -8.78 8.33
N ASN A 13 46.39 -8.72 7.28
CA ASN A 13 46.12 -7.90 6.10
C ASN A 13 44.85 -8.37 5.36
N HIS A 14 44.69 -9.68 5.15
CA HIS A 14 43.48 -10.22 4.51
C HIS A 14 42.22 -9.94 5.35
N PHE A 15 42.31 -10.08 6.68
CA PHE A 15 41.22 -9.77 7.59
C PHE A 15 40.84 -8.28 7.56
N ASN A 16 41.82 -7.37 7.59
CA ASN A 16 41.58 -5.92 7.52
C ASN A 16 40.95 -5.51 6.18
N VAL A 17 41.44 -6.05 5.05
CA VAL A 17 40.87 -5.79 3.72
C VAL A 17 39.43 -6.31 3.61
N TYR A 18 39.17 -7.52 4.14
CA TYR A 18 37.82 -8.09 4.17
C TYR A 18 36.85 -7.24 5.00
N ASN A 19 37.26 -6.84 6.20
CA ASN A 19 36.43 -6.00 7.07
C ASN A 19 36.18 -4.61 6.49
N GLY A 20 37.17 -4.03 5.80
CA GLY A 20 37.03 -2.76 5.08
C GLY A 20 35.96 -2.85 3.98
N LYS A 21 36.06 -3.86 3.11
CA LYS A 21 35.05 -4.08 2.04
C LYS A 21 33.63 -4.28 2.61
N ARG A 22 33.49 -5.00 3.72
CA ARG A 22 32.19 -5.22 4.38
C ARG A 22 31.59 -3.92 4.92
N LYS A 23 32.40 -3.03 5.53
CA LYS A 23 31.96 -1.71 5.99
C LYS A 23 31.52 -0.82 4.82
N ASP A 24 32.30 -0.77 3.75
CA ASP A 24 31.98 0.04 2.57
C ASP A 24 30.67 -0.41 1.90
N GLN A 25 30.42 -1.72 1.88
CA GLN A 25 29.20 -2.30 1.32
C GLN A 25 27.96 -2.02 2.19
N ALA A 26 28.11 -2.07 3.53
CA ALA A 26 27.05 -1.70 4.46
C ALA A 26 26.68 -0.22 4.33
N VAL A 27 27.66 0.68 4.29
CA VAL A 27 27.44 2.13 4.13
C VAL A 27 26.76 2.45 2.79
N LYS A 28 27.19 1.82 1.69
CA LYS A 28 26.52 1.97 0.38
C LYS A 28 25.07 1.48 0.40
N SER A 29 24.78 0.38 1.10
CA SER A 29 23.41 -0.12 1.24
C SER A 29 22.52 0.82 2.06
N GLU A 30 23.04 1.42 3.13
CA GLU A 30 22.31 2.41 3.94
C GLU A 30 22.04 3.70 3.16
N LEU A 31 23.03 4.21 2.42
CA LEU A 31 22.88 5.38 1.55
C LEU A 31 21.84 5.11 0.45
N SER A 32 21.92 3.95 -0.21
CA SER A 32 20.94 3.54 -1.22
C SER A 32 19.53 3.43 -0.64
N ASN A 33 19.38 2.84 0.55
CA ASN A 33 18.08 2.67 1.20
C ASN A 33 17.48 4.02 1.64
N LYS A 34 18.31 4.97 2.11
CA LYS A 34 17.87 6.34 2.43
C LYS A 34 17.41 7.10 1.19
N GLU A 35 18.14 7.01 0.08
CA GLU A 35 17.74 7.68 -1.17
C GLU A 35 16.48 7.04 -1.78
N GLU A 36 16.34 5.72 -1.72
CA GLU A 36 15.12 5.02 -2.10
C GLU A 36 13.93 5.46 -1.23
N CYS A 37 14.12 5.58 0.09
CA CYS A 37 13.09 6.06 1.01
C CYS A 37 12.63 7.49 0.69
N LYS A 38 13.57 8.40 0.38
CA LYS A 38 13.24 9.78 -0.01
C LYS A 38 12.44 9.84 -1.31
N LEU A 39 12.84 9.08 -2.32
CA LEU A 39 12.14 9.07 -3.61
C LEU A 39 10.72 8.46 -3.47
N ASN A 40 10.57 7.46 -2.60
CA ASN A 40 9.31 6.78 -2.33
C ASN A 40 8.24 7.69 -1.70
N VAL A 41 8.63 8.65 -0.87
CA VAL A 41 7.68 9.56 -0.20
C VAL A 41 6.95 10.46 -1.20
N TRP A 42 7.62 10.92 -2.26
CA TRP A 42 7.00 11.80 -3.25
C TRP A 42 5.86 11.12 -4.01
N TYR A 43 6.02 9.83 -4.34
CA TYR A 43 4.95 9.05 -4.98
C TYR A 43 3.70 8.96 -4.09
N VAL A 44 3.90 8.67 -2.80
CA VAL A 44 2.80 8.60 -1.83
C VAL A 44 2.14 9.97 -1.66
N ALA A 45 2.92 11.03 -1.53
CA ALA A 45 2.42 12.39 -1.33
C ALA A 45 1.59 12.88 -2.52
N LEU A 46 2.11 12.74 -3.75
CA LEU A 46 1.40 13.16 -4.96
C LEU A 46 0.13 12.35 -5.19
N GLY A 47 0.21 11.02 -5.06
CA GLY A 47 -0.96 10.15 -5.16
C GLY A 47 -2.02 10.53 -4.12
N GLY A 48 -1.60 10.71 -2.86
CA GLY A 48 -2.47 11.08 -1.75
C GLY A 48 -3.15 12.43 -1.94
N ALA A 49 -2.42 13.45 -2.41
CA ALA A 49 -2.99 14.76 -2.71
C ALA A 49 -4.09 14.68 -3.77
N ILE A 50 -3.85 13.94 -4.86
CA ILE A 50 -4.83 13.73 -5.92
C ILE A 50 -6.05 12.96 -5.37
N GLY A 51 -5.82 11.86 -4.64
CA GLY A 51 -6.89 11.06 -4.05
C GLY A 51 -7.77 11.87 -3.10
N ALA A 52 -7.16 12.64 -2.19
CA ALA A 52 -7.88 13.49 -1.25
C ALA A 52 -8.68 14.60 -1.96
N THR A 53 -8.14 15.16 -3.04
CA THR A 53 -8.83 16.18 -3.84
C THR A 53 -10.05 15.60 -4.55
N LEU A 54 -9.93 14.41 -5.17
CA LEU A 54 -11.08 13.73 -5.77
C LEU A 54 -12.13 13.37 -4.72
N ARG A 55 -11.71 12.84 -3.57
CA ARG A 55 -12.62 12.57 -2.44
C ARG A 55 -13.41 13.81 -2.04
N TYR A 56 -12.77 14.98 -1.99
CA TYR A 56 -13.46 16.24 -1.69
C TYR A 56 -14.58 16.53 -2.70
N PHE A 57 -14.34 16.37 -3.99
CA PHE A 57 -15.41 16.55 -4.99
C PHE A 57 -16.55 15.53 -4.83
N PHE A 58 -16.23 14.27 -4.55
CA PHE A 58 -17.27 13.25 -4.29
C PHE A 58 -18.04 13.53 -3.00
N SER A 59 -17.43 14.15 -1.99
CA SER A 59 -18.14 14.52 -0.76
C SER A 59 -19.28 15.51 -1.00
N MET A 60 -19.27 16.27 -2.11
CA MET A 60 -20.37 17.14 -2.51
C MET A 60 -21.64 16.38 -2.91
N LEU A 61 -21.53 15.08 -3.19
CA LEU A 61 -22.68 14.20 -3.45
C LEU A 61 -23.33 13.67 -2.16
N ASN A 62 -22.70 13.88 -1.00
CA ASN A 62 -23.30 13.55 0.28
C ASN A 62 -24.45 14.52 0.57
N ASN A 63 -25.58 13.99 1.04
CA ASN A 63 -26.70 14.79 1.49
C ASN A 63 -27.09 14.43 2.93
N SER A 64 -28.02 15.18 3.50
CA SER A 64 -28.45 15.01 4.90
C SER A 64 -29.14 13.68 5.18
N LEU A 65 -29.59 12.96 4.15
CA LEU A 65 -30.27 11.67 4.29
C LEU A 65 -29.27 10.50 4.24
N PHE A 66 -28.26 10.58 3.37
CA PHE A 66 -27.31 9.49 3.20
C PHE A 66 -25.98 9.93 2.54
N PRO A 67 -24.83 9.47 3.06
CA PRO A 67 -23.50 9.83 2.56
C PRO A 67 -23.06 8.97 1.35
N PHE A 68 -23.75 9.14 0.21
CA PHE A 68 -23.48 8.37 -1.01
C PHE A 68 -22.09 8.59 -1.60
N GLY A 69 -21.55 9.81 -1.52
CA GLY A 69 -20.21 10.15 -1.94
C GLY A 69 -19.15 9.35 -1.17
N THR A 70 -19.24 9.34 0.16
CA THR A 70 -18.31 8.57 1.02
C THR A 70 -18.44 7.06 0.77
N LEU A 71 -19.65 6.56 0.57
CA LEU A 71 -19.88 5.16 0.19
C LEU A 71 -19.17 4.81 -1.12
N ALA A 72 -19.38 5.64 -2.15
CA ALA A 72 -18.88 5.40 -3.50
C ALA A 72 -17.34 5.40 -3.54
N ILE A 73 -16.69 6.39 -2.94
CA ILE A 73 -15.22 6.47 -2.93
C ILE A 73 -14.59 5.29 -2.17
N ASN A 74 -15.21 4.82 -1.08
CA ASN A 74 -14.68 3.71 -0.30
C ASN A 74 -14.79 2.40 -1.08
N ILE A 75 -15.95 2.11 -1.67
CA ILE A 75 -16.14 0.90 -2.50
C ILE A 75 -15.25 0.93 -3.75
N ALA A 76 -15.25 2.05 -4.47
CA ALA A 76 -14.42 2.20 -5.67
C ALA A 76 -12.93 2.13 -5.33
N GLY A 77 -12.50 2.76 -4.23
CA GLY A 77 -11.13 2.71 -3.75
C GLY A 77 -10.69 1.31 -3.35
N SER A 78 -11.55 0.54 -2.68
CA SER A 78 -11.29 -0.87 -2.37
C SER A 78 -11.14 -1.71 -3.65
N PHE A 79 -12.01 -1.52 -4.65
CA PHE A 79 -11.87 -2.18 -5.96
C PHE A 79 -10.54 -1.87 -6.63
N LEU A 80 -10.19 -0.59 -6.71
CA LEU A 80 -8.94 -0.13 -7.31
C LEU A 80 -7.74 -0.73 -6.58
N LEU A 81 -7.73 -0.68 -5.24
CA LEU A 81 -6.62 -1.20 -4.44
C LEU A 81 -6.44 -2.72 -4.63
N GLY A 82 -7.55 -3.48 -4.72
CA GLY A 82 -7.51 -4.90 -5.07
C GLY A 82 -6.86 -5.14 -6.42
N GLY A 83 -7.26 -4.40 -7.45
CA GLY A 83 -6.68 -4.49 -8.80
C GLY A 83 -5.20 -4.12 -8.84
N ILE A 84 -4.82 -3.02 -8.18
CA ILE A 84 -3.42 -2.56 -8.06
C ILE A 84 -2.56 -3.63 -7.37
N THR A 85 -3.09 -4.24 -6.30
CA THR A 85 -2.41 -5.32 -5.59
C THR A 85 -2.16 -6.51 -6.52
N ALA A 86 -3.16 -6.92 -7.30
CA ALA A 86 -2.99 -7.99 -8.28
C ALA A 86 -1.98 -7.65 -9.38
N LEU A 87 -1.97 -6.42 -9.89
CA LEU A 87 -1.01 -5.97 -10.89
C LEU A 87 0.43 -5.98 -10.34
N TYR A 88 0.60 -5.64 -9.05
CA TYR A 88 1.88 -5.76 -8.38
C TYR A 88 2.31 -7.23 -8.19
N MET A 89 1.40 -8.09 -7.72
CA MET A 89 1.67 -9.53 -7.55
C MET A 89 2.03 -10.22 -8.87
N THR A 90 1.42 -9.79 -9.98
CA THR A 90 1.72 -10.29 -11.33
C THR A 90 2.94 -9.63 -11.97
N LYS A 91 3.69 -8.82 -11.21
CA LYS A 91 4.90 -8.09 -11.64
C LYS A 91 4.66 -7.12 -12.82
N LYS A 92 3.41 -6.72 -13.05
CA LYS A 92 3.04 -5.70 -14.05
C LYS A 92 3.29 -4.29 -13.52
N PHE A 93 3.15 -4.08 -12.21
CA PHE A 93 3.47 -2.84 -11.54
C PHE A 93 4.82 -2.92 -10.83
N LYS A 94 5.60 -1.84 -10.91
CA LYS A 94 6.80 -1.62 -10.09
C LYS A 94 6.42 -1.06 -8.71
N LYS A 95 7.38 -1.04 -7.79
CA LYS A 95 7.20 -0.56 -6.41
C LYS A 95 6.69 0.89 -6.37
N GLU A 96 7.21 1.76 -7.22
CA GLU A 96 6.84 3.17 -7.28
C GLU A 96 5.36 3.33 -7.68
N GLN A 97 4.86 2.49 -8.58
CA GLN A 97 3.46 2.50 -9.00
C GLN A 97 2.54 1.99 -7.89
N LEU A 98 2.97 0.97 -7.12
CA LEU A 98 2.24 0.51 -5.95
C LEU A 98 2.16 1.61 -4.88
N LEU A 99 3.26 2.32 -4.65
CA LEU A 99 3.29 3.44 -3.69
C LEU A 99 2.41 4.60 -4.14
N PHE A 100 2.47 4.98 -5.42
CA PHE A 100 1.66 6.08 -5.95
C PHE A 100 0.17 5.74 -5.97
N TYR A 101 -0.23 4.62 -6.61
CA TYR A 101 -1.64 4.28 -6.80
C TYR A 101 -2.25 3.62 -5.56
N GLY A 102 -1.53 2.71 -4.91
CA GLY A 102 -2.02 1.97 -3.76
C GLY A 102 -1.95 2.80 -2.49
N THR A 103 -0.75 3.08 -1.99
CA THR A 103 -0.58 3.79 -0.72
C THR A 103 -0.99 5.25 -0.80
N GLY A 104 -0.58 5.97 -1.84
CA GLY A 104 -0.91 7.37 -2.06
C GLY A 104 -2.36 7.56 -2.44
N PHE A 105 -2.70 7.28 -3.70
CA PHE A 105 -4.01 7.58 -4.28
C PHE A 105 -5.16 6.89 -3.55
N CYS A 106 -5.18 5.55 -3.44
CA CYS A 106 -6.26 4.87 -2.73
C CYS A 106 -6.31 5.26 -1.25
N GLY A 107 -5.16 5.51 -0.60
CA GLY A 107 -5.09 5.99 0.77
C GLY A 107 -5.69 7.39 0.99
N GLY A 108 -5.48 8.31 0.05
CA GLY A 108 -6.09 9.65 0.10
C GLY A 108 -7.55 9.70 -0.36
N PHE A 109 -7.89 8.84 -1.33
CA PHE A 109 -9.22 8.76 -1.96
C PHE A 109 -10.26 8.10 -1.06
N THR A 110 -9.87 7.10 -0.27
CA THR A 110 -10.77 6.46 0.71
C THR A 110 -10.66 7.12 2.07
N THR A 111 -11.65 6.92 2.94
CA THR A 111 -11.65 7.48 4.29
C THR A 111 -12.46 6.62 5.26
N LEU A 112 -11.80 6.18 6.35
CA LEU A 112 -12.47 5.55 7.47
C LEU A 112 -13.00 6.58 8.47
N SER A 113 -12.25 7.67 8.71
CA SER A 113 -12.63 8.70 9.69
C SER A 113 -13.94 9.42 9.33
N THR A 114 -14.14 9.78 8.06
CA THR A 114 -15.39 10.41 7.60
C THR A 114 -16.55 9.42 7.69
N PHE A 115 -16.34 8.18 7.25
CA PHE A 115 -17.31 7.08 7.39
C PHE A 115 -17.75 6.88 8.85
N SER A 116 -16.81 6.89 9.81
CA SER A 116 -17.12 6.75 11.24
C SER A 116 -17.96 7.92 11.77
N LYS A 117 -17.60 9.16 11.40
CA LYS A 117 -18.39 10.35 11.75
C LYS A 117 -19.82 10.25 11.22
N GLU A 118 -19.96 9.96 9.92
CA GLU A 118 -21.26 9.88 9.25
C GLU A 118 -22.11 8.72 9.79
N THR A 119 -21.49 7.62 10.19
CA THR A 119 -22.18 6.51 10.85
C THR A 119 -22.76 6.94 12.20
N VAL A 120 -21.97 7.65 13.03
CA VAL A 120 -22.47 8.16 14.31
C VAL A 120 -23.63 9.14 14.10
N GLU A 121 -23.49 10.06 13.15
CA GLU A 121 -24.55 11.03 12.78
C GLU A 121 -25.83 10.32 12.32
N LEU A 122 -25.70 9.31 11.44
CA LEU A 122 -26.84 8.51 10.98
C LEU A 122 -27.48 7.74 12.13
N ILE A 123 -26.71 7.14 13.04
CA ILE A 123 -27.29 6.39 14.16
C ILE A 123 -28.09 7.30 15.09
N GLN A 124 -27.60 8.52 15.34
CA GLN A 124 -28.29 9.52 16.16
C GLN A 124 -29.63 9.95 15.55
N ILE A 125 -29.70 10.05 14.23
CA ILE A 125 -30.94 10.39 13.51
C ILE A 125 -31.86 9.17 13.39
N ASN A 126 -31.30 8.04 12.94
CA ASN A 126 -31.98 6.78 12.70
C ASN A 126 -30.99 5.60 12.70
N ALA A 127 -31.02 4.81 13.78
CA ALA A 127 -30.14 3.65 13.97
C ALA A 127 -30.15 2.65 12.80
N VAL A 128 -31.30 2.42 12.16
CA VAL A 128 -31.41 1.48 11.03
C VAL A 128 -30.59 1.96 9.83
N HIS A 129 -30.61 3.26 9.52
CA HIS A 129 -29.82 3.83 8.42
C HIS A 129 -28.32 3.72 8.70
N GLY A 130 -27.90 3.98 9.93
CA GLY A 130 -26.51 3.81 10.34
C GLY A 130 -26.02 2.37 10.19
N VAL A 131 -26.81 1.38 10.65
CA VAL A 131 -26.48 -0.04 10.49
C VAL A 131 -26.40 -0.44 9.01
N ILE A 132 -27.37 -0.03 8.19
CA ILE A 132 -27.34 -0.30 6.75
C ILE A 132 -26.09 0.32 6.12
N TYR A 133 -25.76 1.56 6.47
CA TYR A 133 -24.59 2.24 5.94
C TYR A 133 -23.28 1.52 6.27
N VAL A 134 -23.12 1.04 7.50
CA VAL A 134 -21.97 0.22 7.91
C VAL A 134 -21.91 -1.09 7.12
N MET A 135 -23.02 -1.83 7.06
CA MET A 135 -23.08 -3.12 6.39
C MET A 135 -22.74 -3.01 4.90
N VAL A 136 -23.35 -2.05 4.20
CA VAL A 136 -23.09 -1.82 2.77
C VAL A 136 -21.66 -1.35 2.54
N SER A 137 -21.13 -0.45 3.37
CA SER A 137 -19.76 0.04 3.21
C SER A 137 -18.73 -1.07 3.41
N VAL A 138 -18.87 -1.88 4.46
CA VAL A 138 -17.92 -2.95 4.80
C VAL A 138 -18.05 -4.12 3.82
N ALA A 139 -19.26 -4.65 3.64
CA ALA A 139 -19.46 -5.79 2.74
C ALA A 139 -19.19 -5.40 1.28
N GLY A 140 -19.65 -4.22 0.86
CA GLY A 140 -19.39 -3.68 -0.46
C GLY A 140 -17.92 -3.43 -0.71
N GLY A 141 -17.19 -2.84 0.25
CA GLY A 141 -15.75 -2.62 0.16
C GLY A 141 -14.95 -3.93 0.03
N ILE A 142 -15.26 -4.93 0.87
CA ILE A 142 -14.61 -6.25 0.80
C ILE A 142 -14.91 -6.93 -0.54
N ALA A 143 -16.18 -7.00 -0.95
CA ALA A 143 -16.58 -7.62 -2.21
C ALA A 143 -15.92 -6.93 -3.42
N ALA A 144 -15.89 -5.60 -3.41
CA ALA A 144 -15.24 -4.80 -4.45
C ALA A 144 -13.73 -5.04 -4.49
N GLY A 145 -13.05 -5.06 -3.34
CA GLY A 145 -11.62 -5.38 -3.28
C GLY A 145 -11.30 -6.78 -3.79
N MET A 146 -12.11 -7.78 -3.43
CA MET A 146 -11.98 -9.14 -3.97
C MET A 146 -12.20 -9.17 -5.49
N ALA A 147 -13.22 -8.47 -5.99
CA ALA A 147 -13.48 -8.38 -7.42
C ALA A 147 -12.33 -7.73 -8.18
N GLY A 148 -11.77 -6.63 -7.64
CA GLY A 148 -10.60 -5.96 -8.20
C GLY A 148 -9.39 -6.88 -8.27
N LEU A 149 -9.08 -7.58 -7.17
CA LEU A 149 -7.98 -8.55 -7.11
C LEU A 149 -8.16 -9.69 -8.13
N TRP A 150 -9.37 -10.25 -8.22
CA TRP A 150 -9.68 -11.34 -9.14
C TRP A 150 -9.55 -10.92 -10.61
N LEU A 151 -10.09 -9.76 -10.98
CA LEU A 151 -9.99 -9.22 -12.34
C LEU A 151 -8.54 -8.85 -12.70
N GLY A 152 -7.79 -8.27 -11.76
CA GLY A 152 -6.41 -7.83 -11.98
C GLY A 152 -5.40 -8.98 -12.08
N SER A 153 -5.67 -10.12 -11.46
CA SER A 153 -4.72 -11.25 -11.40
C SER A 153 -4.59 -11.99 -12.75
N GLY A 154 -5.51 -11.74 -13.69
CA GLY A 154 -5.64 -12.52 -14.91
C GLY A 154 -6.11 -13.94 -14.60
N LYS A 155 -6.90 -14.56 -15.48
CA LYS A 155 -7.37 -15.95 -15.31
C LYS A 155 -6.18 -16.94 -15.41
N LYS A 156 -5.32 -17.06 -14.40
CA LYS A 156 -4.60 -18.31 -14.18
C LYS A 156 -5.62 -19.29 -13.58
N LYS A 157 -6.24 -20.05 -14.48
CA LYS A 157 -7.11 -21.19 -14.12
C LYS A 157 -6.29 -22.15 -13.26
N GLY A 158 -6.77 -22.42 -12.06
CA GLY A 158 -6.31 -23.52 -11.22
C GLY A 158 -5.09 -23.18 -10.34
N ALA A 159 -5.18 -23.61 -9.08
CA ALA A 159 -4.19 -23.48 -8.01
C ALA A 159 -4.02 -22.07 -7.41
N GLY A 160 -4.86 -21.80 -6.40
CA GLY A 160 -4.38 -21.26 -5.13
C GLY A 160 -3.53 -19.98 -5.16
N VAL A 161 -4.10 -18.87 -5.61
CA VAL A 161 -3.56 -17.53 -5.28
C VAL A 161 -3.60 -17.30 -3.76
N TRP A 162 -4.49 -17.99 -3.04
CA TRP A 162 -4.63 -17.90 -1.58
C TRP A 162 -3.69 -18.82 -0.78
N THR A 163 -3.03 -19.82 -1.39
CA THR A 163 -2.30 -20.86 -0.64
C THR A 163 -0.78 -20.83 -0.79
N SER A 164 -0.22 -19.88 -1.53
CA SER A 164 1.22 -19.86 -1.83
C SER A 164 1.97 -18.73 -1.12
N SER A 165 1.39 -18.12 -0.09
CA SER A 165 2.00 -16.99 0.66
C SER A 165 1.83 -17.06 2.19
N LEU A 166 1.43 -18.21 2.73
CA LEU A 166 1.59 -18.57 4.14
C LEU A 166 2.72 -19.59 4.25
#